data_AF-A0A2T4TMR0-F1
#
_entry.id   AF-A0A2T4TMR0-F1
#
_cell.length_a   1.000
_cell.length_b   1.000
_cell.length_c   1.000
_cell.angle_alpha   90.00
_cell.angle_beta   90.00
_cell.angle_gamma   90.00
#
_symmetry.space_group_name_H-M   'P 1'
#
loop_
_entity.id
_entity.type
_entity.pdbx_description
1 polymer ?
#
loop_
_entity_poly.entity_id
_entity_poly.type
_entity_poly.pdbx_seq_one_letter_code
_entity_poly.pdbx_strand_id
1 'polypeptide(L)'
;MYSAKEKLYHFRQLSNPLAAAADLSLLHGKNPQSTDFTRFDLAPRKNAEDILFALLDVADHDDIVRNRREFFSQQEADNEPPTSPDGNPVVDGEGSENPTGPKGTPVESPVDNSEKGGEDKSPKKPATPKKKKKSTRK
;
A
#
# COMPACT_ATOMS: atom_id res chain seq x y z
N MET A 1 13.57 12.91 -12.53
CA MET A 1 12.33 12.12 -12.64
C MET A 1 12.60 10.90 -13.52
N TYR A 2 12.20 9.70 -13.09
CA TYR A 2 12.61 8.44 -13.69
C TYR A 2 11.95 8.15 -15.04
N SER A 3 12.67 7.50 -15.96
CA SER A 3 12.03 6.87 -17.12
C SER A 3 11.11 5.72 -16.68
N ALA A 4 10.20 5.27 -17.56
CA ALA A 4 9.30 4.16 -17.25
C ALA A 4 10.03 2.88 -16.78
N LYS A 5 11.21 2.60 -17.37
CA LYS A 5 12.02 1.43 -17.01
C LYS A 5 12.67 1.60 -15.63
N GLU A 6 13.22 2.77 -15.35
CA GLU A 6 13.83 3.09 -14.06
C GLU A 6 12.78 3.13 -12.95
N LYS A 7 11.60 3.69 -13.23
CA LYS A 7 10.47 3.72 -12.29
C LYS A 7 10.08 2.32 -11.86
N LEU A 8 9.99 1.37 -12.80
CA LEU A 8 9.72 -0.02 -12.49
C LEU A 8 10.84 -0.70 -11.69
N TYR A 9 12.09 -0.35 -11.96
CA TYR A 9 13.25 -0.84 -11.20
C TYR A 9 13.21 -0.37 -9.75
N HIS A 10 13.00 0.93 -9.50
CA HIS A 10 12.89 1.48 -8.15
C HIS A 10 11.63 0.99 -7.42
N PHE A 11 10.50 0.91 -8.12
CA PHE A 11 9.26 0.36 -7.57
C PHE A 11 9.47 -1.05 -7.00
N ARG A 12 10.12 -1.95 -7.75
CA ARG A 12 10.38 -3.32 -7.29
C ARG A 12 11.25 -3.39 -6.03
N GLN A 13 12.22 -2.48 -5.90
CA GLN A 13 13.07 -2.42 -4.70
C GLN A 13 12.35 -1.83 -3.49
N LEU A 14 11.47 -0.86 -3.75
CA LEU A 14 10.76 -0.13 -2.71
C LEU A 14 9.40 -0.75 -2.36
N SER A 15 8.95 -1.81 -3.03
CA SER A 15 7.64 -2.40 -2.78
C SER A 15 7.55 -2.94 -1.35
N ASN A 16 6.74 -2.27 -0.53
CA ASN A 16 6.49 -2.65 0.86
C ASN A 16 5.17 -2.03 1.34
N PRO A 17 4.08 -2.81 1.48
CA PRO A 17 2.80 -2.30 1.93
C PRO A 17 2.79 -1.70 3.34
N LEU A 18 3.75 -2.05 4.20
CA LEU A 18 3.85 -1.48 5.56
C LEU A 18 4.36 -0.04 5.55
N ALA A 19 5.09 0.35 4.51
CA ALA A 19 5.62 1.71 4.36
C ALA A 19 4.59 2.70 3.79
N ALA A 20 3.38 2.26 3.43
CA ALA A 20 2.40 3.07 2.73
C ALA A 20 2.00 4.35 3.49
N ALA A 21 1.96 4.31 4.83
CA ALA A 21 1.66 5.50 5.64
C ALA A 21 2.79 6.54 5.56
N ALA A 22 4.06 6.09 5.63
CA ALA A 22 5.23 6.95 5.46
C ALA A 22 5.24 7.59 4.07
N ASP A 23 5.02 6.77 3.04
CA ASP A 23 5.03 7.21 1.65
C ASP A 23 3.87 8.18 1.36
N LEU A 24 2.69 7.94 1.94
CA LEU A 24 1.52 8.81 1.82
C LEU A 24 1.76 10.18 2.45
N SER A 25 2.35 10.23 3.65
CA SER A 25 2.73 11.49 4.31
C SER A 25 3.72 12.28 3.46
N LEU A 26 4.75 11.61 2.90
CA LEU A 26 5.70 12.25 2.00
C LEU A 26 5.04 12.74 0.70
N LEU A 27 4.07 11.99 0.17
CA LEU A 27 3.34 12.37 -1.03
C LEU A 27 2.48 13.62 -0.81
N HIS A 28 1.82 13.76 0.35
CA HIS A 28 1.12 15.00 0.74
C HIS A 28 2.05 16.21 0.71
N GLY A 29 3.29 16.06 1.19
CA GLY A 29 4.29 17.14 1.17
C GLY A 29 4.87 17.45 -0.21
N LYS A 30 5.15 16.44 -1.03
CA LYS A 30 5.79 16.60 -2.35
C LYS A 30 4.79 16.92 -3.47
N ASN A 31 3.55 16.46 -3.36
CA ASN A 31 2.51 16.65 -4.37
C ASN A 31 1.12 16.88 -3.74
N PRO A 32 0.89 18.01 -3.06
CA PRO A 32 -0.37 18.32 -2.38
C PRO A 32 -1.56 18.49 -3.35
N GLN A 33 -1.32 18.54 -4.66
CA GLN A 33 -2.35 18.66 -5.69
C GLN A 33 -2.82 17.31 -6.25
N SER A 34 -2.29 16.19 -5.74
CA SER A 34 -2.75 14.86 -6.16
C SER A 34 -4.23 14.67 -5.84
N THR A 35 -5.00 14.15 -6.79
CA THR A 35 -6.44 13.93 -6.63
C THR A 35 -6.77 12.62 -5.91
N ASP A 36 -5.80 11.74 -5.73
CA ASP A 36 -6.02 10.38 -5.21
C ASP A 36 -5.99 10.29 -3.67
N PHE A 37 -5.75 11.40 -2.95
CA PHE A 37 -5.62 11.38 -1.48
C PHE A 37 -6.83 10.80 -0.77
N THR A 38 -8.06 11.09 -1.22
CA THR A 38 -9.27 10.48 -0.64
C THR A 38 -9.21 8.95 -0.62
N ARG A 39 -8.67 8.33 -1.68
CA ARG A 39 -8.52 6.86 -1.76
C ARG A 39 -7.37 6.39 -0.89
N PHE A 40 -6.26 7.11 -0.92
CA PHE A 40 -5.04 6.75 -0.20
C PHE A 40 -5.21 6.86 1.32
N ASP A 41 -5.80 7.95 1.82
CA ASP A 41 -6.04 8.18 3.25
C ASP A 41 -7.00 7.13 3.85
N LEU A 42 -8.00 6.68 3.08
CA LEU A 42 -8.97 5.68 3.55
C LEU A 42 -8.33 4.29 3.73
N ALA A 43 -7.40 3.91 2.84
CA ALA A 43 -6.77 2.59 2.88
C ALA A 43 -5.33 2.61 2.34
N PRO A 44 -4.35 3.18 3.08
CA PRO A 44 -3.00 3.38 2.57
C PRO A 44 -2.34 2.07 2.13
N ARG A 45 -2.47 1.01 2.96
CA ARG A 45 -1.85 -0.30 2.68
C ARG A 45 -2.40 -0.99 1.44
N LYS A 46 -3.69 -0.80 1.14
CA LYS A 46 -4.31 -1.37 -0.07
C LYS A 46 -3.88 -0.63 -1.34
N ASN A 47 -3.49 0.63 -1.20
CA ASN A 47 -3.04 1.48 -2.29
C ASN A 47 -1.52 1.69 -2.28
N ALA A 48 -0.77 0.85 -1.56
CA ALA A 48 0.66 1.07 -1.34
C ALA A 48 1.45 1.17 -2.66
N GLU A 49 1.09 0.35 -3.64
CA GLU A 49 1.73 0.36 -4.96
C GLU A 49 1.43 1.67 -5.72
N ASP A 50 0.17 2.10 -5.74
CA ASP A 50 -0.25 3.34 -6.41
C ASP A 50 0.39 4.57 -5.76
N ILE A 51 0.42 4.61 -4.42
CA ILE A 51 1.09 5.66 -3.65
C ILE A 51 2.57 5.70 -4.02
N LEU A 52 3.24 4.55 -4.04
CA LEU A 52 4.66 4.47 -4.42
C LEU A 52 4.90 4.88 -5.87
N PHE A 53 4.01 4.52 -6.80
CA PHE A 53 4.10 4.97 -8.20
C PHE A 53 3.92 6.49 -8.32
N ALA A 54 2.94 7.08 -7.64
CA ALA A 54 2.76 8.53 -7.63
C ALA A 54 3.94 9.25 -6.98
N LEU A 55 4.55 8.65 -5.96
CA LEU A 55 5.71 9.21 -5.28
C LEU A 55 6.97 9.19 -6.16
N LEU A 56 7.19 8.11 -6.92
CA LEU A 56 8.31 8.04 -7.88
C LEU A 56 8.21 9.04 -9.04
N ASP A 57 7.06 9.71 -9.21
CA ASP A 57 6.93 10.85 -10.13
C ASP A 57 7.50 12.15 -9.55
N VAL A 58 7.65 12.26 -8.23
CA VAL A 58 7.98 13.51 -7.54
C VAL A 58 9.11 13.39 -6.50
N ALA A 59 9.61 12.19 -6.25
CA ALA A 59 10.68 11.90 -5.30
C ALA A 59 11.65 10.83 -5.81
N ASP A 60 12.91 10.97 -5.43
CA ASP A 60 13.96 10.00 -5.74
C ASP A 60 13.94 8.83 -4.76
N HIS A 61 14.56 7.72 -5.15
CA HIS A 61 14.68 6.50 -4.34
C HIS A 61 15.23 6.78 -2.93
N ASP A 62 16.32 7.53 -2.85
CA ASP A 62 16.98 7.83 -1.56
C ASP A 62 16.10 8.66 -0.63
N ASP A 63 15.29 9.56 -1.18
CA ASP A 63 14.33 10.34 -0.41
C ASP A 63 13.26 9.45 0.22
N ILE A 64 12.75 8.48 -0.54
CA ILE A 64 11.76 7.52 -0.08
C ILE A 64 12.36 6.63 1.03
N VAL A 65 13.57 6.11 0.82
CA VAL A 65 14.26 5.27 1.82
C VAL A 65 14.48 6.03 3.13
N ARG A 66 14.95 7.29 3.04
CA ARG A 66 15.21 8.13 4.20
C ARG A 66 13.93 8.41 4.98
N ASN A 67 12.87 8.83 4.29
CA ASN A 67 11.57 9.12 4.89
C ASN A 67 11.00 7.90 5.62
N ARG A 68 11.08 6.71 5.00
CA ARG A 68 10.63 5.46 5.64
C ARG A 68 11.40 5.20 6.94
N ARG A 69 12.73 5.32 6.91
CA ARG A 69 13.55 5.12 8.12
C ARG A 69 13.13 6.06 9.23
N GLU A 70 12.97 7.35 8.93
CA GLU A 70 12.56 8.37 9.90
C GLU A 70 11.15 8.10 10.45
N PHE A 71 10.20 7.71 9.59
CA PHE A 71 8.83 7.40 9.99
C PHE A 71 8.73 6.18 10.91
N PHE A 72 9.52 5.12 10.66
CA PHE A 72 9.54 3.96 11.54
C PHE A 72 10.25 4.25 12.86
N SER A 73 11.35 5.01 12.85
CA SER A 73 12.03 5.43 14.09
C SER A 73 11.14 6.32 14.97
N GLN A 74 10.32 7.19 14.38
CA GLN A 74 9.37 8.02 15.14
C GLN A 74 8.25 7.19 15.76
N GLN A 75 7.71 6.20 15.05
CA GLN A 75 6.69 5.29 15.60
C GLN A 75 7.21 4.45 16.77
N GLU A 76 8.49 4.06 16.75
CA GLU A 76 9.10 3.33 17.86
C GLU A 76 9.24 4.22 19.10
N ALA A 77 9.66 5.48 18.93
CA ALA A 77 9.77 6.43 20.02
C ALA A 77 8.42 6.81 20.65
N ASP A 78 7.35 6.92 19.86
CA ASP A 78 5.99 7.21 20.35
C ASP A 78 5.34 6.00 21.08
N ASN A 79 5.95 4.82 20.97
CA ASN A 79 5.52 3.64 21.71
C ASN A 79 6.25 3.47 23.05
N GLU A 80 7.24 4.32 23.37
CA GLU A 80 7.88 4.34 24.68
C GLU A 80 6.99 5.09 25.69
N PRO A 81 6.62 4.48 26.83
CA PRO A 81 5.90 5.20 27.88
C PRO A 81 6.79 6.34 28.40
N PRO A 82 6.21 7.49 28.80
CA PRO A 82 7.00 8.59 29.35
C PRO A 82 7.74 8.09 30.60
N THR A 83 9.06 7.99 30.49
CA THR A 83 9.93 7.71 31.64
C THR A 83 10.09 9.01 32.43
N SER A 84 9.58 9.02 33.66
CA SER A 84 9.82 10.11 34.62
C SER A 84 11.34 10.27 34.84
N PRO A 85 11.88 11.45 35.20
CA PRO A 85 13.33 11.63 35.43
C PRO A 85 13.95 10.70 36.48
N ASP A 86 13.14 9.94 37.22
CA ASP A 86 13.55 8.95 38.22
C ASP A 86 13.64 7.50 37.66
N GLY A 87 13.44 7.29 36.35
CA GLY A 87 13.54 5.96 35.73
C GLY A 87 12.41 4.99 36.07
N ASN A 88 11.37 5.46 36.77
CA ASN A 88 10.16 4.69 37.03
C ASN A 88 9.10 4.99 35.97
N PRO A 89 8.37 3.97 35.47
CA PRO A 89 7.18 4.19 34.66
C PRO A 89 6.18 5.01 35.47
N VAL A 90 5.66 6.10 34.88
CA VAL A 90 4.53 6.83 35.47
C VAL A 90 3.33 5.91 35.44
N VAL A 91 3.03 5.29 36.58
CA VAL A 91 1.75 4.61 36.80
C VAL A 91 0.73 5.70 37.13
N ASP A 92 0.08 6.24 36.11
CA ASP A 92 -1.17 6.99 36.31
C ASP A 92 -2.24 5.98 36.73
N GLY A 93 -2.28 5.73 38.04
CA GLY A 93 -3.30 4.91 38.67
C GLY A 93 -4.59 5.70 38.82
N GLU A 94 -5.50 5.56 37.87
CA GLU A 94 -6.92 5.80 38.10
C GLU A 94 -7.75 4.67 37.47
N GLY A 95 -8.43 3.93 38.36
CA GLY A 95 -9.17 2.73 38.02
C GLY A 95 -10.42 3.01 37.18
N SER A 96 -10.69 2.07 36.27
CA SER A 96 -12.06 1.81 35.84
C SER A 96 -12.27 0.30 35.83
N GLU A 97 -13.07 -0.14 36.80
CA GLU A 97 -13.54 -1.51 36.96
C GLU A 97 -14.59 -1.84 35.89
N ASN A 98 -14.48 -2.99 35.22
CA ASN A 98 -15.62 -3.88 34.92
C ASN A 98 -15.15 -5.21 34.28
N PRO A 99 -15.95 -6.30 34.32
CA PRO A 99 -15.47 -7.58 34.83
C PRO A 99 -15.43 -8.64 33.73
N THR A 100 -14.72 -9.71 34.07
CA THR A 100 -14.67 -10.99 33.38
C THR A 100 -16.07 -11.60 33.22
N GLY A 101 -16.50 -11.88 31.98
CA GLY A 101 -17.69 -12.68 31.66
C GLY A 101 -17.31 -13.99 30.94
N PRO A 102 -17.80 -15.17 31.36
CA PRO A 102 -17.32 -16.47 30.88
C PRO A 102 -18.11 -17.06 29.69
N LYS A 103 -17.36 -17.73 28.80
CA LYS A 103 -17.61 -18.97 28.03
C LYS A 103 -19.07 -19.48 27.82
N GLY A 104 -19.45 -19.71 26.55
CA GLY A 104 -20.57 -20.59 26.15
C GLY A 104 -20.77 -20.70 24.63
N THR A 105 -19.97 -21.53 23.94
CA THR A 105 -20.35 -22.76 23.18
C THR A 105 -20.56 -22.58 21.66
N PRO A 106 -20.14 -23.57 20.85
CA PRO A 106 -20.09 -23.50 19.40
C PRO A 106 -21.42 -23.96 18.77
N VAL A 107 -21.81 -23.34 17.65
CA VAL A 107 -22.80 -23.92 16.73
C VAL A 107 -22.09 -24.31 15.46
N GLU A 108 -22.12 -25.62 15.22
CA GLU A 108 -21.69 -26.30 14.02
C GLU A 108 -22.76 -26.19 12.91
N SER A 109 -22.28 -25.93 11.69
CA SER A 109 -22.68 -26.59 10.43
C SER A 109 -24.03 -26.23 9.78
N PRO A 110 -24.28 -26.57 8.48
CA PRO A 110 -23.40 -27.21 7.48
C PRO A 110 -23.38 -26.55 6.07
N VAL A 111 -22.28 -26.84 5.34
CA VAL A 111 -22.12 -27.26 3.92
C VAL A 111 -22.88 -26.65 2.72
N ASP A 112 -22.14 -26.70 1.59
CA ASP A 112 -22.56 -26.81 0.18
C ASP A 112 -22.95 -25.49 -0.54
N ASN A 113 -22.51 -25.15 -1.76
CA ASN A 113 -21.91 -25.92 -2.83
C ASN A 113 -21.29 -24.96 -3.88
N SER A 114 -20.15 -25.35 -4.41
CA SER A 114 -19.71 -25.31 -5.82
C SER A 114 -20.11 -24.17 -6.79
N GLU A 115 -19.05 -23.57 -7.33
CA GLU A 115 -18.66 -23.70 -8.75
C GLU A 115 -19.06 -22.62 -9.79
N LYS A 116 -17.98 -22.03 -10.33
CA LYS A 116 -17.77 -21.44 -11.67
C LYS A 116 -18.80 -20.43 -12.19
N GLY A 117 -18.53 -19.16 -11.89
CA GLY A 117 -18.90 -18.03 -12.75
C GLY A 117 -17.65 -17.36 -13.29
N GLY A 118 -17.32 -17.59 -14.57
CA GLY A 118 -16.15 -16.98 -15.20
C GLY A 118 -16.08 -17.33 -16.68
N GLU A 119 -17.02 -16.79 -17.46
CA GLU A 119 -16.96 -16.81 -18.92
C GLU A 119 -15.74 -16.01 -19.39
N ASP A 120 -14.77 -16.74 -19.95
CA ASP A 120 -13.56 -16.22 -20.57
C ASP A 120 -13.92 -15.51 -21.89
N LYS A 121 -14.26 -14.21 -21.82
CA LYS A 121 -14.40 -13.36 -23.01
C LYS A 121 -13.04 -12.79 -23.38
N SER A 122 -12.45 -13.43 -24.38
CA SER A 122 -11.22 -13.05 -25.07
C SER A 122 -11.17 -11.57 -25.47
N PRO A 123 -10.04 -10.86 -25.28
CA PRO A 123 -9.73 -9.68 -26.06
C PRO A 123 -9.07 -10.10 -27.38
N LYS A 124 -9.68 -9.65 -28.48
CA LYS A 124 -9.26 -9.79 -29.86
C LYS A 124 -7.80 -9.36 -30.07
N LYS A 125 -7.03 -10.22 -30.76
CA LYS A 125 -5.73 -9.85 -31.37
C LYS A 125 -5.92 -8.64 -32.29
N PRO A 126 -5.03 -7.63 -32.27
CA PRO A 126 -5.04 -6.58 -33.29
C PRO A 126 -4.65 -7.17 -34.65
N ALA A 127 -5.50 -6.94 -35.64
CA ALA A 127 -5.24 -7.27 -37.04
C ALA A 127 -4.08 -6.43 -37.56
N THR A 128 -3.02 -7.08 -38.02
CA THR A 128 -1.96 -6.43 -38.79
C THR A 128 -2.43 -6.22 -40.23
N PRO A 129 -2.23 -5.03 -40.83
CA PRO A 129 -2.51 -4.84 -42.25
C PRO A 129 -1.45 -5.59 -43.08
N LYS A 130 -1.85 -6.70 -43.72
CA LYS A 130 -1.03 -7.37 -44.74
C LYS A 130 -0.84 -6.42 -45.92
N LYS A 131 0.40 -5.94 -46.10
CA LYS A 131 0.85 -5.19 -47.28
C LYS A 131 0.51 -5.98 -48.54
N LYS A 132 -0.25 -5.37 -49.45
CA LYS A 132 -0.50 -5.90 -50.80
C LYS A 132 0.83 -5.96 -51.57
N LYS A 133 1.29 -7.16 -51.91
CA LYS A 133 2.37 -7.34 -52.89
C LYS A 133 1.72 -7.47 -54.27
N LYS A 134 1.68 -6.37 -55.02
CA LYS A 134 1.32 -6.34 -56.44
C LYS A 134 2.46 -7.04 -57.18
N SER A 135 2.23 -8.25 -57.71
CA SER A 135 3.16 -8.91 -58.62
C SER A 135 2.42 -9.17 -59.92
N THR A 136 2.54 -8.21 -60.81
CA THR A 136 2.12 -8.29 -62.22
C THR A 136 3.06 -9.27 -62.90
N ARG A 137 2.54 -10.41 -63.38
CA ARG A 137 3.28 -11.27 -64.31
C ARG A 137 2.69 -11.09 -65.70
N LYS A 138 3.58 -10.73 -66.61
CA LYS A 138 3.39 -10.53 -68.04
C LYS A 138 3.25 -11.88 -68.75
#